data_AF-A0AA41K859-F1
#
_entry.id   AF-A0AA41K859-F1
#
_cell.length_a   1.000
_cell.length_b   1.000
_cell.length_c   1.000
_cell.angle_alpha   90.00
_cell.angle_beta   90.00
_cell.angle_gamma   90.00
#
_symmetry.space_group_name_H-M   'P 1'
#
loop_
_entity.id
_entity.type
_entity.pdbx_description
1 polymer ?
#
loop_
_entity_poly.entity_id
_entity_poly.type
_entity_poly.pdbx_seq_one_letter_code
_entity_poly.pdbx_strand_id
1 'polypeptide(L)'
;MEGNLITLDNGLIVSVDWLSFTVTSTADVVDVLDMFGYVMDDFTRMPKGARGYKTMFRLNGYSLSVLCDGNSDMGIHVDVAGSAIGEFVRSFSETLKVNTPFGEGYDIDFDSTFMVALLERIRDNGHVTRIDVAIDDIGCNYFTTDDVCSLYGNAQIVSKFRNMRNVVESEVSGRKTGHTVYFGSRT
;
A
#
# COMPACT_ATOMS: atom_id res chain seq x y z
N MET A 1 -12.97 -11.64 -4.28
CA MET A 1 -12.46 -11.27 -5.62
C MET A 1 -11.41 -10.18 -5.54
N GLU A 2 -11.60 -9.12 -4.73
CA GLU A 2 -10.60 -8.03 -4.62
C GLU A 2 -9.24 -8.50 -4.06
N GLY A 3 -9.22 -9.13 -2.88
CA GLY A 3 -8.00 -9.77 -2.33
C GLY A 3 -7.05 -8.85 -1.56
N ASN A 4 -7.40 -7.58 -1.36
CA ASN A 4 -6.64 -6.60 -0.59
C ASN A 4 -7.08 -6.47 0.88
N LEU A 5 -8.22 -7.05 1.26
CA LEU A 5 -8.78 -7.03 2.61
C LEU A 5 -9.52 -8.34 2.91
N ILE A 6 -9.32 -8.89 4.10
CA ILE A 6 -10.04 -10.07 4.60
C ILE A 6 -10.39 -9.90 6.08
N THR A 7 -11.62 -10.24 6.46
CA THR A 7 -12.04 -10.38 7.86
C THR A 7 -11.93 -11.84 8.26
N LEU A 8 -11.21 -12.11 9.36
CA LEU A 8 -11.01 -13.44 9.90
C LEU A 8 -12.12 -13.81 10.89
N ASP A 9 -12.31 -15.11 11.12
CA ASP A 9 -13.34 -15.65 12.04
C ASP A 9 -13.18 -15.13 13.48
N ASN A 10 -11.96 -14.74 13.86
CA ASN A 10 -11.64 -14.21 15.18
C ASN A 10 -11.81 -12.68 15.29
N GLY A 11 -12.41 -12.04 14.29
CA GLY A 11 -12.72 -10.61 14.25
C GLY A 11 -11.56 -9.71 13.84
N LEU A 12 -10.36 -10.24 13.61
CA LEU A 12 -9.24 -9.47 13.07
C LEU A 12 -9.46 -9.18 11.58
N ILE A 13 -9.03 -8.01 11.14
CA ILE A 13 -9.05 -7.64 9.72
C ILE A 13 -7.61 -7.59 9.22
N VAL A 14 -7.31 -8.28 8.12
CA VAL A 14 -6.00 -8.23 7.47
C VAL A 14 -6.14 -7.44 6.18
N SER A 15 -5.23 -6.50 5.94
CA SER A 15 -5.27 -5.62 4.77
C SER A 15 -3.88 -5.29 4.23
N VAL A 16 -3.83 -4.93 2.95
CA VAL A 16 -2.64 -4.28 2.37
C VAL A 16 -2.74 -2.78 2.69
N ASP A 17 -1.75 -2.24 3.38
CA ASP A 17 -1.76 -0.87 3.93
C ASP A 17 -0.73 0.07 3.29
N TRP A 18 0.14 -0.48 2.43
CA TRP A 18 1.01 0.32 1.57
C TRP A 18 1.51 -0.51 0.40
N LEU A 19 1.59 0.08 -0.79
CA LEU A 19 2.26 -0.51 -1.94
C LEU A 19 3.06 0.55 -2.69
N SER A 20 4.37 0.34 -2.79
CA SER A 20 5.24 1.10 -3.71
C SER A 20 5.89 0.15 -4.70
N PHE A 21 5.97 0.58 -5.95
CA PHE A 21 6.63 -0.18 -7.01
C PHE A 21 7.18 0.75 -8.08
N THR A 22 8.07 0.20 -8.91
CA THR A 22 8.65 0.91 -10.05
C THR A 22 8.39 0.11 -11.31
N VAL A 23 7.81 0.75 -12.31
CA VAL A 23 7.66 0.21 -13.67
C VAL A 23 8.89 0.57 -14.49
N THR A 24 9.48 -0.42 -15.15
CA THR A 24 10.70 -0.27 -15.95
C THR A 24 10.54 -0.76 -17.38
N SER A 25 9.38 -1.33 -17.74
CA SER A 25 9.08 -1.80 -19.10
C SER A 25 8.82 -0.67 -20.10
N THR A 26 8.43 0.51 -19.62
CA THR A 26 8.20 1.73 -20.41
C THR A 26 8.68 2.96 -19.63
N ALA A 27 8.99 4.03 -20.36
CA ALA A 27 9.31 5.34 -19.81
C ALA A 27 8.17 6.36 -20.01
N ASP A 28 7.09 5.98 -20.68
CA ASP A 28 5.92 6.82 -20.87
C ASP A 28 4.98 6.69 -19.67
N VAL A 29 4.64 7.83 -19.05
CA VAL A 29 3.71 7.86 -17.93
C VAL A 29 2.30 7.46 -18.35
N VAL A 30 1.89 7.78 -19.58
CA VAL A 30 0.56 7.45 -20.09
C VAL A 30 0.40 5.94 -20.18
N ASP A 31 1.39 5.22 -20.73
CA ASP A 31 1.40 3.76 -20.79
C ASP A 31 1.26 3.12 -19.39
N VAL A 32 1.93 3.69 -18.39
CA VAL A 32 1.83 3.20 -17.00
C VAL A 32 0.45 3.44 -16.42
N LEU A 33 -0.15 4.61 -16.65
CA LEU A 33 -1.50 4.90 -16.17
C LEU A 33 -2.53 3.96 -16.82
N ASP A 34 -2.47 3.80 -18.14
CA ASP A 34 -3.35 2.91 -18.90
C ASP A 34 -3.22 1.45 -18.42
N MET A 35 -1.98 1.00 -18.15
CA MET A 35 -1.69 -0.34 -17.62
C MET A 35 -2.46 -0.65 -16.34
N PHE A 36 -2.74 0.36 -15.52
CA PHE A 36 -3.44 0.22 -14.24
C PHE A 36 -4.87 0.78 -14.25
N GLY A 37 -5.42 1.10 -15.42
CA GLY A 37 -6.82 1.46 -15.58
C GLY A 37 -7.14 2.92 -15.29
N TYR A 38 -6.16 3.81 -15.46
CA TYR A 38 -6.33 5.24 -15.32
C TYR A 38 -6.05 5.99 -16.61
N VAL A 39 -6.54 7.23 -16.69
CA VAL A 39 -6.15 8.19 -17.72
C VAL A 39 -5.46 9.40 -17.10
N MET A 40 -4.70 10.15 -17.90
CA MET A 40 -3.94 11.32 -17.43
C MET A 40 -4.83 12.38 -16.74
N ASP A 41 -6.08 12.53 -17.18
CA ASP A 41 -7.04 13.50 -16.63
C ASP A 41 -7.49 13.17 -15.19
N ASP A 42 -7.31 11.91 -14.75
CA ASP A 42 -7.57 11.50 -13.37
C ASP A 42 -6.54 12.10 -12.40
N PHE A 43 -5.45 12.66 -12.91
CA PHE A 43 -4.31 13.11 -12.12
C PHE A 43 -4.09 14.62 -12.18
N THR A 44 -3.72 15.19 -11.05
CA THR A 44 -3.18 16.55 -10.98
C THR A 44 -1.66 16.51 -10.93
N ARG A 45 -0.99 17.31 -11.76
CA ARG A 45 0.46 17.51 -11.69
C ARG A 45 0.83 18.32 -10.46
N MET A 46 1.77 17.82 -9.67
CA MET A 46 2.23 18.47 -8.44
C MET A 46 3.32 19.52 -8.74
N PRO A 47 3.45 20.58 -7.91
CA PRO A 47 4.44 21.63 -8.12
C PRO A 47 5.90 21.16 -8.02
N LYS A 48 6.15 20.04 -7.34
CA LYS A 48 7.48 19.47 -7.10
C LYS A 48 7.43 17.96 -7.26
N GLY A 49 8.49 17.38 -7.82
CA GLY A 49 8.77 15.95 -7.75
C GLY A 49 9.32 15.54 -6.37
N ALA A 50 9.76 14.28 -6.26
CA ALA A 50 10.39 13.74 -5.05
C ALA A 50 11.33 12.57 -5.38
N ARG A 51 12.19 12.18 -4.43
CA ARG A 51 13.05 10.98 -4.50
C ARG A 51 13.92 10.90 -5.79
N GLY A 52 14.35 12.04 -6.31
CA GLY A 52 15.16 12.13 -7.54
C GLY A 52 14.35 12.26 -8.84
N TYR A 53 13.04 12.05 -8.79
CA TYR A 53 12.12 12.33 -9.89
C TYR A 53 11.79 13.81 -9.95
N LYS A 54 11.81 14.39 -11.16
CA LYS A 54 11.51 15.82 -11.37
C LYS A 54 10.00 16.09 -11.41
N THR A 55 9.22 15.13 -11.89
CA THR A 55 7.78 15.27 -12.06
C THR A 55 7.04 14.30 -11.13
N MET A 56 5.93 14.76 -10.56
CA MET A 56 5.01 13.97 -9.77
C MET A 56 3.58 14.32 -10.16
N PHE A 57 2.75 13.29 -10.27
CA PHE A 57 1.31 13.35 -10.45
C PHE A 57 0.63 12.72 -9.24
N ARG A 58 -0.54 13.22 -8.87
CA ARG A 58 -1.35 12.66 -7.78
C ARG A 58 -2.76 12.41 -8.26
N LEU A 59 -3.28 11.21 -7.97
CA LEU A 59 -4.65 10.83 -8.30
C LEU A 59 -5.64 11.75 -7.58
N ASN A 60 -6.62 12.27 -8.30
CA ASN A 60 -7.61 13.17 -7.75
C ASN A 60 -8.48 12.45 -6.70
N GLY A 61 -8.51 12.98 -5.48
CA GLY A 61 -9.30 12.42 -4.37
C GLY A 61 -8.65 11.28 -3.59
N TYR A 62 -7.49 10.76 -4.04
CA TYR A 62 -6.83 9.63 -3.42
C TYR A 62 -5.35 9.88 -3.10
N SER A 63 -4.81 9.09 -2.17
CA SER A 63 -3.39 9.14 -1.80
C SER A 63 -2.56 8.16 -2.62
N LEU A 64 -2.59 8.36 -3.94
CA LEU A 64 -1.78 7.65 -4.93
C LEU A 64 -0.94 8.68 -5.71
N SER A 65 0.37 8.46 -5.76
CA SER A 65 1.31 9.34 -6.48
C SER A 65 2.09 8.56 -7.54
N VAL A 66 2.31 9.19 -8.69
CA VAL A 66 3.14 8.68 -9.78
C VAL A 66 4.29 9.65 -10.00
N LEU A 67 5.53 9.17 -9.92
CA LEU A 67 6.74 9.95 -10.07
C LEU A 67 7.49 9.52 -11.33
N CYS A 68 7.89 10.50 -12.14
CA CYS A 68 8.57 10.28 -13.42
C CYS A 68 9.60 11.39 -13.69
N ASP A 69 10.22 11.39 -14.87
CA ASP A 69 11.33 12.28 -15.23
C ASP A 69 12.52 12.18 -14.25
N GLY A 70 12.88 10.96 -13.88
CA GLY A 70 14.08 10.65 -13.10
C GLY A 70 15.36 10.67 -13.93
N ASN A 71 16.45 10.17 -13.34
CA ASN A 71 17.66 9.82 -14.09
C ASN A 71 17.40 8.62 -15.01
N SER A 72 18.36 8.36 -15.92
CA SER A 72 18.34 7.12 -16.71
C SER A 72 18.18 5.92 -15.78
N ASP A 73 17.34 4.96 -16.20
CA ASP A 73 17.08 3.70 -15.51
C ASP A 73 16.28 3.78 -14.19
N MET A 74 15.80 4.98 -13.79
CA MET A 74 14.92 5.09 -12.62
C MET A 74 13.50 4.53 -12.88
N GLY A 75 13.03 4.53 -14.13
CA GLY A 75 11.68 4.10 -14.49
C GLY A 75 10.60 5.09 -14.03
N ILE A 76 9.38 4.58 -13.81
CA ILE A 76 8.25 5.34 -13.27
C ILE A 76 7.85 4.71 -11.93
N HIS A 77 7.87 5.51 -10.87
CA HIS A 77 7.59 5.03 -9.52
C HIS A 77 6.18 5.37 -9.10
N VAL A 78 5.48 4.42 -8.50
CA VAL A 78 4.12 4.58 -8.00
C VAL A 78 4.10 4.31 -6.50
N ASP A 79 3.52 5.23 -5.74
CA ASP A 79 3.25 5.10 -4.31
C ASP A 79 1.73 5.07 -4.09
N VAL A 80 1.25 4.01 -3.43
CA VAL A 80 -0.15 3.84 -3.05
C VAL A 80 -0.22 3.70 -1.53
N ALA A 81 -0.81 4.71 -0.87
CA ALA A 81 -1.09 4.63 0.56
C ALA A 81 -2.25 3.67 0.84
N GLY A 82 -2.33 3.11 2.05
CA GLY A 82 -3.37 2.15 2.46
C GLY A 82 -4.80 2.60 2.14
N SER A 83 -5.09 3.88 2.38
CA SER A 83 -6.40 4.48 2.06
C SER A 83 -6.74 4.53 0.57
N ALA A 84 -5.77 4.34 -0.32
CA ALA A 84 -5.94 4.32 -1.78
C ALA A 84 -5.84 2.90 -2.39
N ILE A 85 -5.51 1.87 -1.61
CA ILE A 85 -5.34 0.50 -2.13
C ILE A 85 -6.64 -0.04 -2.75
N GLY A 86 -7.78 0.16 -2.09
CA GLY A 86 -9.08 -0.30 -2.62
C GLY A 86 -9.41 0.35 -3.97
N GLU A 87 -9.16 1.65 -4.11
CA GLU A 87 -9.35 2.36 -5.37
C GLU A 87 -8.38 1.87 -6.46
N PHE A 88 -7.13 1.60 -6.09
CA PHE A 88 -6.14 1.09 -7.04
C PHE A 88 -6.50 -0.29 -7.59
N VAL A 89 -6.93 -1.20 -6.70
CA VAL A 89 -7.43 -2.52 -7.09
C VAL A 89 -8.68 -2.40 -7.94
N ARG A 90 -9.61 -1.50 -7.60
CA ARG A 90 -10.83 -1.24 -8.38
C ARG A 90 -10.49 -0.79 -9.79
N SER A 91 -9.67 0.25 -9.95
CA SER A 91 -9.27 0.78 -11.25
C SER A 91 -8.55 -0.28 -12.09
N PHE A 92 -7.62 -1.02 -11.50
CA PHE A 92 -6.94 -2.13 -12.20
C PHE A 92 -7.92 -3.22 -12.64
N SER A 93 -8.92 -3.57 -11.82
CA SER A 93 -9.90 -4.61 -12.18
C SER A 93 -10.70 -4.27 -13.44
N GLU A 94 -10.90 -2.99 -13.74
CA GLU A 94 -11.56 -2.56 -14.99
C GLU A 94 -10.74 -2.92 -16.23
N THR A 95 -9.41 -2.98 -16.13
CA THR A 95 -8.53 -3.40 -17.23
C THR A 95 -8.66 -4.88 -17.58
N LEU A 96 -9.22 -5.67 -16.66
CA LEU A 96 -9.40 -7.12 -16.81
C LEU A 96 -10.77 -7.46 -17.38
N LYS A 97 -11.66 -6.47 -17.58
CA LYS A 97 -13.01 -6.73 -18.06
C LYS A 97 -13.01 -7.21 -19.50
N VAL A 98 -13.77 -8.27 -19.75
CA VAL A 98 -13.95 -8.88 -21.07
C VAL A 98 -15.41 -9.17 -21.35
N ASN A 99 -15.80 -9.02 -22.62
CA ASN A 99 -17.13 -9.43 -23.07
C ASN A 99 -17.16 -10.95 -23.22
N THR A 100 -18.11 -11.58 -22.54
CA THR A 100 -18.37 -13.02 -22.66
C THR A 100 -19.76 -13.25 -23.28
N PRO A 101 -20.05 -14.47 -23.77
CA PRO A 101 -21.40 -14.84 -24.20
C PRO A 101 -22.49 -14.71 -23.12
N PHE A 102 -22.10 -14.56 -21.85
CA PHE A 102 -22.98 -14.46 -20.69
C PHE A 102 -23.04 -13.06 -20.07
N GLY A 103 -22.39 -12.07 -20.68
CA GLY A 103 -22.27 -10.71 -20.17
C GLY A 103 -20.81 -10.32 -19.88
N GLU A 104 -20.62 -9.28 -19.07
CA GLU A 104 -19.30 -8.82 -18.64
C GLU A 104 -18.69 -9.80 -17.63
N GLY A 105 -17.43 -10.17 -17.85
CA GLY A 105 -16.62 -10.97 -16.94
C GLY A 105 -15.22 -10.40 -16.79
N TYR A 106 -14.37 -11.09 -16.04
CA TYR A 106 -12.97 -10.70 -15.85
C TYR A 106 -12.04 -11.79 -16.40
N ASP A 107 -11.00 -11.39 -17.12
CA ASP A 107 -9.93 -12.25 -17.60
C ASP A 107 -8.91 -12.51 -16.48
N ILE A 108 -9.35 -13.29 -15.48
CA ILE A 108 -8.53 -13.75 -14.36
C ILE A 108 -8.81 -15.23 -14.07
N ASP A 109 -7.83 -15.91 -13.50
CA ASP A 109 -8.02 -17.28 -13.00
C ASP A 109 -9.02 -17.29 -11.83
N PHE A 110 -9.82 -18.35 -11.74
CA PHE A 110 -10.87 -18.52 -10.73
C PHE A 110 -10.32 -18.59 -9.31
N ASP A 111 -9.10 -19.11 -9.15
CA ASP A 111 -8.41 -19.21 -7.86
C ASP A 111 -7.61 -17.95 -7.52
N SER A 112 -7.69 -16.92 -8.37
CA SER A 112 -6.96 -15.65 -8.20
C SER A 112 -7.84 -14.53 -7.64
N THR A 113 -7.18 -13.42 -7.30
CA THR A 113 -7.83 -12.17 -6.88
C THR A 113 -7.28 -11.02 -7.71
N PHE A 114 -8.00 -9.90 -7.74
CA PHE A 114 -7.52 -8.70 -8.42
C PHE A 114 -6.19 -8.21 -7.83
N MET A 115 -6.00 -8.32 -6.51
CA MET A 115 -4.73 -8.01 -5.87
C MET A 115 -3.58 -8.90 -6.35
N VAL A 116 -3.82 -10.21 -6.53
CA VAL A 116 -2.80 -11.13 -7.05
C VAL A 116 -2.47 -10.78 -8.51
N ALA A 117 -3.47 -10.62 -9.36
CA ALA A 117 -3.27 -10.22 -10.76
C ALA A 117 -2.57 -8.86 -10.88
N LEU A 118 -2.83 -7.92 -9.97
CA LEU A 118 -2.17 -6.62 -9.90
C LEU A 118 -0.69 -6.76 -9.56
N LEU A 119 -0.36 -7.59 -8.58
CA LEU A 119 1.04 -7.86 -8.21
C LEU A 119 1.79 -8.59 -9.33
N GLU A 120 1.14 -9.49 -10.06
CA GLU A 120 1.70 -10.13 -11.25
C GLU A 120 1.95 -9.12 -12.36
N ARG A 121 1.00 -8.23 -12.64
CA ARG A 121 1.18 -7.14 -13.62
C ARG A 121 2.37 -6.27 -13.28
N ILE A 122 2.54 -5.91 -12.00
CA ILE A 122 3.69 -5.13 -11.52
C ILE A 122 4.99 -5.92 -11.71
N ARG A 123 5.03 -7.19 -11.30
CA ARG A 123 6.22 -8.05 -11.44
C ARG A 123 6.66 -8.19 -12.89
N ASP A 124 5.72 -8.32 -13.81
CA ASP A 124 6.02 -8.55 -15.22
C ASP A 124 6.49 -7.28 -15.95
N ASN A 125 6.27 -6.09 -15.35
CA ASN A 125 6.61 -4.79 -15.92
C ASN A 125 7.65 -4.00 -15.11
N GLY A 126 8.11 -4.54 -13.99
CA GLY A 126 8.90 -3.80 -13.02
C GLY A 126 9.15 -4.59 -11.74
N HIS A 127 9.13 -3.90 -10.61
CA HIS A 127 9.37 -4.52 -9.30
C HIS A 127 8.69 -3.77 -8.16
N VAL A 128 8.22 -4.53 -7.17
CA VAL A 128 7.74 -3.99 -5.89
C VAL A 128 8.94 -3.51 -5.06
N THR A 129 8.87 -2.29 -4.56
CA THR A 129 9.91 -1.70 -3.70
C THR A 129 9.50 -1.65 -2.23
N ARG A 130 8.19 -1.65 -1.95
CA ARG A 130 7.65 -1.71 -0.59
C ARG A 130 6.24 -2.30 -0.59
N ILE A 131 5.96 -3.16 0.37
CA ILE A 131 4.62 -3.63 0.68
C ILE A 131 4.46 -3.67 2.20
N ASP A 132 3.41 -3.05 2.71
CA ASP A 132 3.05 -3.12 4.13
C ASP A 132 1.71 -3.88 4.25
N VAL A 133 1.65 -4.79 5.22
CA VAL A 133 0.44 -5.55 5.56
C VAL A 133 0.05 -5.19 6.99
N ALA A 134 -1.23 -4.88 7.21
CA ALA A 134 -1.78 -4.52 8.50
C ALA A 134 -2.72 -5.60 9.04
N ILE A 135 -2.81 -5.66 10.37
CA ILE A 135 -3.78 -6.47 11.10
C ILE A 135 -4.49 -5.54 12.09
N ASP A 136 -5.79 -5.36 11.92
CA ASP A 136 -6.61 -4.48 12.74
C ASP A 136 -7.39 -5.30 13.79
N ASP A 137 -7.19 -4.95 15.06
CA ASP A 137 -7.95 -5.43 16.21
C ASP A 137 -8.91 -4.33 16.70
N ILE A 138 -10.07 -4.24 16.06
CA ILE A 138 -11.08 -3.23 16.40
C ILE A 138 -11.66 -3.55 17.78
N GLY A 139 -11.46 -2.63 18.73
CA GLY A 139 -11.90 -2.79 20.12
C GLY A 139 -10.81 -3.29 21.06
N CYS A 140 -9.60 -3.58 20.57
CA CYS A 140 -8.45 -4.01 21.39
C CYS A 140 -8.79 -5.26 22.21
N ASN A 141 -9.21 -6.32 21.54
CA ASN A 141 -9.67 -7.55 22.17
C ASN A 141 -8.52 -8.47 22.60
N TYR A 142 -7.30 -8.27 22.08
CA TYR A 142 -6.18 -9.18 22.30
C TYR A 142 -5.11 -8.62 23.23
N PHE A 143 -4.53 -7.47 22.92
CA PHE A 143 -3.53 -6.80 23.75
C PHE A 143 -3.40 -5.31 23.40
N THR A 144 -2.90 -4.54 24.37
CA THR A 144 -2.57 -3.13 24.20
C THR A 144 -1.07 -2.94 23.92
N THR A 145 -0.70 -1.76 23.45
CA THR A 145 0.71 -1.34 23.35
C THR A 145 1.40 -1.17 24.71
N ASP A 146 0.63 -0.92 25.78
CA ASP A 146 1.16 -0.90 27.15
C ASP A 146 1.56 -2.31 27.59
N ASP A 147 0.78 -3.34 27.27
CA ASP A 147 1.13 -4.74 27.55
C ASP A 147 2.46 -5.12 26.89
N VAL A 148 2.65 -4.73 25.63
CA VAL A 148 3.91 -4.97 24.90
C VAL A 148 5.08 -4.26 25.58
N CYS A 149 4.90 -3.01 26.01
CA CYS A 149 5.95 -2.27 26.71
C CYS A 149 6.30 -2.91 28.07
N SER A 150 5.30 -3.37 28.82
CA SER A 150 5.52 -4.07 30.09
C SER A 150 6.29 -5.37 29.89
N LEU A 151 5.91 -6.19 28.91
CA LEU A 151 6.63 -7.42 28.56
C LEU A 151 8.07 -7.13 28.12
N TYR A 152 8.28 -6.09 27.31
CA TYR A 152 9.62 -5.68 26.89
C TYR A 152 10.48 -5.23 28.08
N GLY A 153 9.93 -4.38 28.97
CA GLY A 153 10.62 -3.86 30.16
C GLY A 153 10.98 -4.94 31.17
N ASN A 154 10.19 -6.01 31.24
CA ASN A 154 10.43 -7.18 32.10
C ASN A 154 11.37 -8.22 31.47
N ALA A 155 11.98 -7.93 30.31
CA ALA A 155 12.80 -8.86 29.55
C ALA A 155 12.07 -10.17 29.16
N GLN A 156 10.77 -10.08 28.90
CA GLN A 156 9.91 -11.22 28.51
C GLN A 156 9.69 -11.31 26.99
N ILE A 157 10.36 -10.45 26.20
CA ILE A 157 10.32 -10.49 24.73
C ILE A 157 11.71 -10.89 24.22
N VAL A 158 11.75 -11.96 23.42
CA VAL A 158 12.93 -12.33 22.61
C VAL A 158 12.66 -11.90 21.17
N SER A 159 13.52 -11.04 20.62
CA SER A 159 13.35 -10.48 19.27
C SER A 159 14.64 -10.58 18.46
N LYS A 160 14.51 -10.67 17.13
CA LYS A 160 15.62 -10.49 16.19
C LYS A 160 16.09 -9.03 16.15
N PHE A 161 15.22 -8.09 16.47
CA PHE A 161 15.53 -6.67 16.53
C PHE A 161 16.20 -6.33 17.85
N ARG A 162 17.25 -5.51 17.79
CA ARG A 162 18.03 -5.13 18.97
C ARG A 162 17.32 -4.13 19.89
N ASN A 163 16.48 -3.28 19.30
CA ASN A 163 15.88 -2.15 20.00
C ASN A 163 14.39 -2.03 19.66
N MET A 164 13.63 -1.57 20.65
CA MET A 164 12.25 -1.10 20.51
C MET A 164 12.23 0.43 20.69
N ARG A 165 11.52 1.14 19.81
CA ARG A 165 11.21 2.57 19.99
C ARG A 165 9.76 2.71 20.46
N ASN A 166 9.60 3.29 21.64
CA ASN A 166 8.30 3.61 22.22
C ASN A 166 7.97 5.09 21.97
N VAL A 167 6.81 5.38 21.38
CA VAL A 167 6.31 6.73 21.13
C VAL A 167 4.95 6.88 21.78
N VAL A 168 4.84 7.78 22.76
CA VAL A 168 3.60 8.09 23.46
C VAL A 168 3.21 9.52 23.15
N GLU A 169 1.96 9.71 22.73
CA GLU A 169 1.35 11.01 22.51
C GLU A 169 0.33 11.27 23.60
N SER A 170 0.38 12.48 24.16
CA SER A 170 -0.51 12.93 25.23
C SER A 170 -0.92 14.37 25.02
N GLU A 171 -2.11 14.70 25.50
CA GLU A 171 -2.56 16.09 25.66
C GLU A 171 -1.79 16.80 26.76
N VAL A 172 -1.87 18.14 26.78
CA VAL A 172 -1.36 18.98 27.88
C VAL A 172 -1.98 18.60 29.23
N SER A 173 -3.21 18.05 29.22
CA SER A 173 -3.90 17.51 30.41
C SER A 173 -3.24 16.26 31.00
N GLY A 174 -2.28 15.65 30.30
CA GLY A 174 -1.66 14.37 30.65
C GLY A 174 -2.42 13.16 30.12
N ARG A 175 -3.58 13.35 29.48
CA ARG A 175 -4.36 12.25 28.88
C ARG A 175 -3.63 11.70 27.66
N LYS A 176 -3.39 10.39 27.67
CA LYS A 176 -2.80 9.66 26.54
C LYS A 176 -3.76 9.64 25.35
N THR A 177 -3.29 10.03 24.18
CA THR A 177 -4.06 10.07 22.93
C THR A 177 -3.55 9.09 21.89
N GLY A 178 -2.28 8.67 21.99
CA GLY A 178 -1.67 7.74 21.07
C GLY A 178 -0.52 6.97 21.72
N HIS A 179 -0.32 5.74 21.28
CA HIS A 179 0.81 4.93 21.71
C HIS A 179 1.23 3.99 20.60
N THR A 180 2.46 4.15 20.13
CA THR A 180 3.02 3.34 19.06
C THR A 180 4.34 2.73 19.48
N VAL A 181 4.50 1.46 19.15
CA VAL A 181 5.72 0.68 19.40
C VAL A 181 6.32 0.28 18.05
N TYR A 182 7.60 0.58 17.85
CA TYR A 182 8.33 0.19 16.65
C TYR A 182 9.46 -0.77 17.00
N PHE A 183 9.60 -1.83 16.22
CA PHE A 183 10.77 -2.71 16.23
C PHE A 183 11.51 -2.59 14.89
N GLY A 184 12.84 -2.45 14.94
CA GLY A 184 13.67 -2.26 13.74
C GLY A 184 13.88 -0.80 13.33
N SER A 185 14.42 -0.59 12.13
CA SER A 185 14.77 0.72 11.54
C SER A 185 14.05 0.94 10.21
N ARG A 186 13.75 2.20 9.86
CA ARG A 186 13.06 2.61 8.62
C ARG A 186 14.00 2.95 7.45
N THR A 187 15.24 2.48 7.51
CA THR A 187 16.28 2.76 6.50
C THR A 187 16.02 2.05 5.19
#